data_AF-A0A955P1I3-F1
#
_entry.id   AF-A0A955P1I3-F1
#
_cell.length_a   1.000
_cell.length_b   1.000
_cell.length_c   1.000
_cell.angle_alpha   90.00
_cell.angle_beta   90.00
_cell.angle_gamma   90.00
#
_symmetry.space_group_name_H-M   'P 1'
#
loop_
_entity.id
_entity.type
_entity.pdbx_description
1 polymer ?
#
loop_
_entity_poly.entity_id
_entity_poly.type
_entity_poly.pdbx_seq_one_letter_code
_entity_poly.pdbx_strand_id
1 'polypeptide(L)'
;MEPICGNGHLGGLWHGAAWTFFVWGMLHGAYLSIERLIRGHHFERKKNFLIDTLQVVLTFHLVCLSWVFFRAESFGDAWAMLIQIGDVAGFYQPEEFGLFKVQNWAIGIWLPLLILVLTRFHKVDKSMRSYPLIVAVLMLSIMLMLISLITGGANEFIYFQF
;
A
#
# COMPACT_ATOMS: atom_id res chain seq x y z
N MET A 1 -11.81 17.22 -48.32
CA MET A 1 -12.91 16.58 -47.57
C MET A 1 -12.27 15.56 -46.65
N GLU A 2 -11.92 15.97 -45.43
CA GLU A 2 -11.42 15.05 -44.40
C GLU A 2 -12.26 15.31 -43.14
N PRO A 3 -13.00 14.31 -42.62
CA PRO A 3 -13.62 14.43 -41.31
C PRO A 3 -12.59 14.03 -40.25
N ILE A 4 -12.12 15.01 -39.51
CA ILE A 4 -11.44 14.86 -38.22
C ILE A 4 -12.41 14.24 -37.22
N CYS A 5 -12.31 12.92 -37.00
CA CYS A 5 -12.89 12.21 -35.86
C CYS A 5 -12.14 12.60 -34.56
N GLY A 6 -12.30 13.84 -34.13
CA GLY A 6 -12.15 14.20 -32.73
C GLY A 6 -13.48 13.96 -32.00
N ASN A 7 -13.43 13.51 -30.75
CA ASN A 7 -14.53 13.53 -29.76
C ASN A 7 -15.30 12.21 -29.52
N GLY A 8 -14.66 11.06 -29.65
CA GLY A 8 -15.22 9.78 -29.16
C GLY A 8 -14.93 9.42 -27.70
N HIS A 9 -14.15 10.23 -26.97
CA HIS A 9 -13.58 9.80 -25.68
C HIS A 9 -14.44 10.15 -24.46
N LEU A 10 -15.36 11.12 -24.57
CA LEU A 10 -16.19 11.55 -23.43
C LEU A 10 -17.40 10.64 -23.19
N GLY A 11 -17.95 10.01 -24.23
CA GLY A 11 -19.09 9.08 -24.11
C GLY A 11 -18.70 7.72 -23.51
N GLY A 12 -17.51 7.21 -23.84
CA GLY A 12 -17.01 5.92 -23.32
C GLY A 12 -16.65 5.97 -21.83
N LEU A 13 -16.07 7.08 -21.37
CA LEU A 13 -15.79 7.33 -19.95
C LEU A 13 -17.07 7.41 -19.12
N TRP A 14 -18.17 7.90 -19.70
CA TRP A 14 -19.43 8.03 -18.96
C TRP A 14 -20.13 6.70 -18.73
N HIS A 15 -20.02 5.73 -19.63
CA HIS A 15 -20.63 4.41 -19.40
C HIS A 15 -19.75 3.48 -18.56
N GLY A 16 -18.42 3.48 -18.74
CA GLY A 16 -17.51 2.63 -17.96
C GLY A 16 -17.35 3.07 -16.51
N ALA A 17 -17.13 4.37 -16.27
CA ALA A 17 -16.93 4.90 -14.92
C ALA A 17 -18.26 5.00 -14.15
N ALA A 18 -19.41 5.28 -14.79
CA ALA A 18 -20.67 5.42 -14.06
C ALA A 18 -21.08 4.16 -13.28
N TRP A 19 -20.81 2.96 -13.82
CA TRP A 19 -21.13 1.71 -13.12
C TRP A 19 -20.27 1.51 -11.87
N THR A 20 -18.98 1.87 -11.91
CA THR A 20 -18.10 1.72 -10.75
C THR A 20 -18.45 2.73 -9.64
N PHE A 21 -18.80 3.96 -10.00
CA PHE A 21 -19.35 4.97 -9.08
C PHE A 21 -20.68 4.55 -8.44
N PHE A 22 -21.58 3.91 -9.21
CA PHE A 22 -22.84 3.40 -8.70
C PHE A 22 -22.64 2.29 -7.65
N VAL A 23 -21.77 1.31 -7.96
CA VAL A 23 -21.42 0.22 -7.02
C VAL A 23 -20.76 0.77 -5.77
N TRP A 24 -19.85 1.74 -5.91
CA TRP A 24 -19.23 2.43 -4.78
C TRP A 24 -20.27 3.05 -3.85
N GLY A 25 -21.23 3.80 -4.39
CA GLY A 25 -22.31 4.42 -3.62
C GLY A 25 -23.21 3.39 -2.94
N MET A 26 -23.53 2.29 -3.64
CA MET A 26 -24.34 1.20 -3.09
C MET A 26 -23.64 0.48 -1.93
N LEU A 27 -22.34 0.22 -2.02
CA LEU A 27 -21.55 -0.39 -0.95
C LEU A 27 -21.53 0.48 0.30
N HIS A 28 -21.23 1.77 0.16
CA HIS A 28 -21.24 2.72 1.29
C HIS A 28 -22.64 2.86 1.91
N GLY A 29 -23.69 2.91 1.08
CA GLY A 29 -25.07 2.90 1.54
C GLY A 29 -25.43 1.63 2.30
N ALA A 30 -24.99 0.47 1.82
CA ALA A 30 -25.19 -0.81 2.50
C ALA A 30 -24.48 -0.84 3.86
N TYR A 31 -23.24 -0.33 3.96
CA TYR A 31 -22.52 -0.25 5.23
C TYR A 31 -23.24 0.61 6.27
N LEU A 32 -23.77 1.78 5.86
CA LEU A 32 -24.55 2.66 6.72
C LEU A 32 -25.87 2.01 7.16
N SER A 33 -26.56 1.30 6.26
CA SER A 33 -27.77 0.55 6.59
C SER A 33 -27.48 -0.56 7.60
N ILE A 34 -26.40 -1.32 7.40
CA ILE A 34 -25.95 -2.36 8.33
C ILE A 34 -25.58 -1.76 9.69
N GLU A 35 -24.83 -0.65 9.71
CA GLU A 35 -24.47 0.05 10.95
C GLU A 35 -25.73 0.48 11.73
N ARG A 36 -26.73 1.03 11.03
CA ARG A 36 -28.01 1.43 11.64
C ARG A 36 -28.80 0.26 12.19
N LEU A 37 -28.81 -0.90 11.51
CA LEU A 37 -29.45 -2.11 12.02
C LEU A 37 -28.75 -2.62 13.28
N ILE A 38 -27.41 -2.64 13.29
CA ILE A 38 -26.60 -3.08 14.43
C ILE A 38 -26.77 -2.13 15.63
N ARG A 39 -26.79 -0.81 15.41
CA ARG A 39 -27.02 0.20 16.48
C ARG A 39 -28.47 0.30 16.94
N GLY A 40 -29.43 0.04 16.04
CA GLY A 40 -30.87 0.11 16.32
C GLY A 40 -31.35 -0.98 17.28
N HIS A 41 -30.62 -2.10 17.37
CA HIS A 41 -30.74 -3.03 18.48
C HIS A 41 -29.95 -2.48 19.66
N HIS A 42 -30.66 -1.82 20.58
CA HIS A 42 -30.20 -1.26 21.86
C HIS A 42 -29.65 -2.36 22.80
N PHE A 43 -28.60 -3.07 22.37
CA PHE A 43 -27.87 -3.96 23.24
C PHE A 43 -26.88 -3.07 23.99
N GLU A 44 -27.05 -2.92 25.31
CA GLU A 44 -26.05 -2.30 26.17
C GLU A 44 -24.76 -3.12 26.07
N ARG A 45 -23.92 -2.76 25.10
CA ARG A 45 -22.76 -3.54 24.75
C ARG A 45 -21.64 -3.13 25.70
N LYS A 46 -21.19 -4.08 26.52
CA LYS A 46 -19.98 -3.89 27.33
C LYS A 46 -18.82 -3.57 26.39
N LYS A 47 -18.13 -2.45 26.65
CA LYS A 47 -16.90 -2.07 25.93
C LYS A 47 -15.92 -3.22 26.03
N ASN A 48 -15.56 -3.79 24.89
CA ASN A 48 -14.56 -4.83 24.79
C ASN A 48 -13.55 -4.38 23.75
N PHE A 49 -12.33 -4.10 24.20
CA PHE A 49 -11.25 -3.58 23.36
C PHE A 49 -11.00 -4.44 22.11
N LEU A 50 -11.13 -5.77 22.22
CA LEU A 50 -10.95 -6.67 21.08
C LEU A 50 -12.05 -6.49 20.03
N ILE A 51 -13.29 -6.31 20.49
CA ILE A 51 -14.45 -6.12 19.62
C ILE A 51 -14.38 -4.74 18.95
N ASP A 52 -14.06 -3.70 19.72
CA ASP A 52 -13.95 -2.33 19.21
C ASP A 52 -12.82 -2.24 18.18
N THR A 53 -11.68 -2.87 18.46
CA THR A 53 -10.55 -2.95 17.51
C THR A 53 -10.95 -3.71 16.24
N LEU A 54 -11.63 -4.85 16.37
CA LEU A 54 -12.07 -5.64 15.22
C LEU A 54 -13.06 -4.85 14.34
N GLN A 55 -13.94 -4.05 14.94
CA GLN A 55 -14.87 -3.19 14.21
C GLN A 55 -14.16 -2.07 13.44
N VAL A 56 -13.13 -1.46 14.04
CA VAL A 56 -12.30 -0.45 13.35
C VAL A 56 -11.54 -1.09 12.18
N VAL A 57 -10.93 -2.25 12.40
CA VAL A 57 -10.21 -2.98 11.34
C VAL A 57 -11.17 -3.37 10.22
N LEU A 58 -12.36 -3.90 10.55
CA LEU A 58 -13.34 -4.30 9.56
C LEU A 58 -13.84 -3.10 8.73
N THR A 59 -14.23 -2.00 9.38
CA THR A 59 -14.70 -0.80 8.68
C THR A 59 -13.60 -0.19 7.81
N PHE A 60 -12.35 -0.16 8.29
CA PHE A 60 -11.20 0.27 7.50
C PHE A 60 -11.04 -0.56 6.22
N HIS A 61 -11.04 -1.90 6.32
CA HIS A 61 -10.88 -2.76 5.14
C HIS A 61 -12.06 -2.65 4.17
N LEU A 62 -13.29 -2.57 4.67
CA LEU A 62 -14.48 -2.38 3.82
C LEU A 62 -14.41 -1.07 3.03
N VAL A 63 -13.97 0.02 3.67
CA VAL A 63 -13.76 1.30 2.99
C VAL A 63 -12.64 1.19 1.96
N CYS A 64 -11.50 0.59 2.31
CA CYS A 64 -10.40 0.38 1.37
C CYS A 64 -10.79 -0.45 0.14
N LEU A 65 -11.57 -1.53 0.32
CA LEU A 65 -12.09 -2.33 -0.79
C LEU A 65 -13.05 -1.52 -1.66
N SER A 66 -13.86 -0.66 -1.05
CA SER A 66 -14.77 0.21 -1.81
C SER A 66 -14.00 1.22 -2.66
N TRP A 67 -12.86 1.74 -2.17
CA TRP A 67 -11.98 2.62 -2.94
C TRP A 67 -11.42 2.00 -4.23
N VAL A 68 -11.34 0.68 -4.33
CA VAL A 68 -10.95 -0.01 -5.58
C VAL A 68 -11.94 0.31 -6.69
N PHE A 69 -13.24 0.25 -6.41
CA PHE A 69 -14.29 0.60 -7.38
C PHE A 69 -14.28 2.09 -7.73
N PHE A 70 -13.92 2.97 -6.81
CA PHE A 70 -13.79 4.40 -7.12
C PHE A 70 -12.63 4.69 -8.09
N ARG A 71 -11.53 3.93 -7.99
CA ARG A 71 -10.33 4.13 -8.79
C ARG A 71 -10.38 3.44 -10.16
N ALA A 72 -11.08 2.32 -10.27
CA ALA A 72 -11.11 1.53 -11.48
C ALA A 72 -11.85 2.22 -12.63
N GLU A 73 -11.28 2.16 -13.84
CA GLU A 73 -11.87 2.74 -15.06
C GLU A 73 -13.04 1.90 -15.62
N SER A 74 -13.09 0.63 -15.26
CA SER A 74 -14.19 -0.29 -15.59
C SER A 74 -14.48 -1.29 -14.47
N PHE A 75 -15.64 -1.92 -14.52
CA PHE A 75 -16.00 -3.01 -13.59
C PHE A 75 -15.05 -4.21 -13.72
N GLY A 76 -14.58 -4.50 -14.94
CA GLY A 76 -13.60 -5.55 -15.20
C GLY A 76 -12.26 -5.28 -14.51
N ASP A 77 -11.80 -4.02 -14.55
CA ASP A 77 -10.56 -3.62 -13.89
C ASP A 77 -10.67 -3.68 -12.37
N ALA A 78 -11.81 -3.26 -11.81
CA ALA A 78 -12.06 -3.38 -10.37
C ALA A 78 -12.00 -4.84 -9.91
N TRP A 79 -12.61 -5.74 -10.69
CA TRP A 79 -12.62 -7.18 -10.39
C TRP A 79 -11.22 -7.79 -10.50
N ALA A 80 -10.46 -7.43 -11.54
CA ALA A 80 -9.07 -7.86 -11.69
C ALA A 80 -8.19 -7.39 -10.52
N MET A 81 -8.35 -6.14 -10.06
CA MET A 81 -7.63 -5.61 -8.89
C MET A 81 -7.98 -6.38 -7.61
N LEU A 82 -9.25 -6.75 -7.40
CA LEU A 82 -9.66 -7.54 -6.24
C LEU A 82 -9.08 -8.96 -6.26
N ILE A 83 -9.05 -9.60 -7.44
CA ILE A 83 -8.43 -10.91 -7.60
C ILE A 83 -6.92 -10.83 -7.29
N GLN A 84 -6.23 -9.79 -7.77
CA GLN A 84 -4.80 -9.59 -7.47
C GLN A 84 -4.52 -9.36 -5.98
N ILE A 85 -5.42 -8.69 -5.25
CA ILE A 85 -5.29 -8.54 -3.79
C ILE A 85 -5.39 -9.90 -3.08
N GLY A 86 -6.24 -10.81 -3.58
CA GLY A 86 -6.40 -12.16 -3.04
C GLY A 86 -5.33 -13.15 -3.52
N ASP A 87 -4.65 -12.85 -4.62
CA ASP A 87 -3.55 -13.65 -5.15
C ASP A 87 -2.25 -13.38 -4.39
N VAL A 88 -2.12 -14.04 -3.24
CA VAL A 88 -0.91 -13.98 -2.40
C VAL A 88 0.31 -14.59 -3.12
N ALA A 89 0.10 -15.43 -4.15
CA ALA A 89 1.17 -16.05 -4.92
C ALA A 89 1.82 -15.06 -5.90
N GLY A 90 1.07 -14.08 -6.42
CA GLY A 90 1.58 -13.00 -7.27
C GLY A 90 2.52 -12.01 -6.56
N PHE A 91 2.55 -11.98 -5.22
CA PHE A 91 3.53 -11.19 -4.47
C PHE A 91 4.96 -11.75 -4.59
N TYR A 92 5.10 -13.03 -4.94
CA TYR A 92 6.39 -13.68 -5.19
C TYR A 92 6.59 -13.85 -6.70
N GLN A 93 6.89 -12.75 -7.38
CA GLN A 93 7.46 -12.78 -8.73
C GLN A 93 8.98 -12.59 -8.62
N PRO A 94 9.78 -13.68 -8.61
CA PRO A 94 11.24 -13.58 -8.47
C PRO A 94 11.91 -12.85 -9.65
N GLU A 95 11.23 -12.75 -10.79
CA GLU A 95 11.78 -12.17 -12.03
C GLU A 95 11.62 -10.64 -12.13
N GLU A 96 10.72 -10.04 -11.32
CA GLU A 96 10.56 -8.59 -11.18
C GLU A 96 11.48 -7.97 -10.12
N PHE A 97 12.34 -8.77 -9.46
CA PHE A 97 13.42 -8.32 -8.58
C PHE A 97 14.62 -7.75 -9.36
N GLY A 98 14.37 -7.06 -10.46
CA GLY A 98 15.39 -6.32 -11.20
C GLY A 98 15.91 -5.11 -10.39
N LEU A 99 17.14 -4.71 -10.70
CA LEU A 99 17.92 -3.64 -10.06
C LEU A 99 17.15 -2.33 -9.78
N PHE A 100 16.13 -2.02 -10.58
CA PHE A 100 15.32 -0.81 -10.46
C PHE A 100 14.32 -0.80 -9.29
N LYS A 101 13.91 -1.95 -8.72
CA LYS A 101 13.01 -1.99 -7.54
C LYS A 101 13.76 -2.09 -6.21
N VAL A 102 14.95 -2.69 -6.15
CA VAL A 102 15.79 -2.75 -4.93
C VAL A 102 16.10 -1.33 -4.41
N GLN A 103 16.27 -0.37 -5.32
CA GLN A 103 16.47 1.05 -5.01
C GLN A 103 15.25 1.70 -4.28
N ASN A 104 14.03 1.18 -4.47
CA ASN A 104 12.82 1.67 -3.78
C ASN A 104 12.60 1.02 -2.41
N TRP A 105 13.01 -0.23 -2.21
CA TRP A 105 12.96 -0.89 -0.89
C TRP A 105 13.99 -0.31 0.07
N ALA A 106 15.14 0.08 -0.47
CA ALA A 106 16.12 0.89 0.23
C ALA A 106 15.41 2.12 0.84
N ILE A 107 14.71 2.94 0.06
CA ILE A 107 14.00 4.13 0.57
C ILE A 107 13.01 3.78 1.69
N GLY A 108 12.26 2.67 1.54
CA GLY A 108 11.31 2.17 2.54
C GLY A 108 11.94 1.74 3.87
N ILE A 109 13.22 1.34 3.88
CA ILE A 109 13.97 0.96 5.09
C ILE A 109 14.77 2.17 5.63
N TRP A 110 15.38 2.95 4.75
CA TRP A 110 16.27 4.07 5.09
C TRP A 110 15.53 5.28 5.66
N LEU A 111 14.39 5.66 5.10
CA LEU A 111 13.61 6.80 5.59
C LEU A 111 13.11 6.64 7.03
N PRO A 112 12.46 5.52 7.44
CA PRO A 112 12.03 5.37 8.82
C PRO A 112 13.20 5.27 9.80
N LEU A 113 14.33 4.65 9.41
CA LEU A 113 15.55 4.63 10.23
C LEU A 113 16.13 6.04 10.42
N LEU A 114 16.19 6.85 9.35
CA LEU A 114 16.64 8.24 9.42
C LEU A 114 15.71 9.08 10.31
N ILE A 115 14.39 8.93 10.18
CA ILE A 115 13.40 9.64 11.01
C ILE A 115 13.55 9.22 12.48
N LEU A 116 13.79 7.94 12.78
CA LEU A 116 14.02 7.45 14.14
C LEU A 116 15.31 8.06 14.74
N VAL A 117 16.37 8.15 13.94
CA VAL A 117 17.62 8.80 14.35
C VAL A 117 17.40 10.30 14.62
N LEU A 118 16.74 11.04 13.71
CA LEU A 118 16.47 12.47 13.86
C LEU A 118 15.56 12.78 15.06
N THR A 119 14.51 11.99 15.27
CA THR A 119 13.62 12.14 16.44
C THR A 119 14.32 11.82 17.75
N ARG A 120 15.29 10.89 17.74
CA ARG A 120 16.14 10.61 18.90
C ARG A 120 17.10 11.75 19.17
N PHE A 121 17.74 12.34 18.16
CA PHE A 121 18.58 13.54 18.32
C PHE A 121 17.80 14.72 18.94
N HIS A 122 16.55 14.93 18.54
CA HIS A 122 15.74 16.04 19.06
C HIS A 122 15.29 15.83 20.52
N LYS A 123 15.15 14.58 20.97
CA LYS A 123 14.70 14.22 22.33
C LYS A 123 15.82 13.86 23.30
N VAL A 124 17.06 13.72 22.83
CA VAL A 124 18.19 13.43 23.71
C VAL A 124 18.64 14.73 24.36
N ASP A 125 18.14 14.93 25.57
CA ASP A 125 18.72 15.86 26.53
C ASP A 125 20.20 15.51 26.75
N LYS A 126 21.02 16.52 27.09
CA LYS A 126 22.49 16.61 27.02
C LYS A 126 23.31 15.57 27.81
N SER A 127 22.74 14.45 28.20
CA SER A 127 23.43 13.33 28.85
C SER A 127 24.14 12.48 27.81
N MET A 128 25.49 12.46 27.88
CA MET A 128 26.49 11.86 26.97
C MET A 128 26.35 10.34 26.69
N ARG A 129 25.19 9.72 26.91
CA ARG A 129 24.98 8.27 26.83
C ARG A 129 24.35 7.76 25.52
N SER A 130 23.97 8.65 24.60
CA SER A 130 23.26 8.28 23.35
C SER A 130 24.15 8.19 22.10
N TYR A 131 25.40 8.64 22.16
CA TYR A 131 26.35 8.56 21.05
C TYR A 131 26.64 7.13 20.55
N PRO A 132 26.78 6.07 21.39
CA PRO A 132 27.08 4.74 20.87
C PRO A 132 25.92 4.12 20.08
N LEU A 133 24.67 4.43 20.44
CA LEU A 133 23.50 3.91 19.72
C LEU A 133 23.35 4.56 18.34
N ILE A 134 23.54 5.89 18.27
CA ILE A 134 23.42 6.62 17.01
C ILE A 134 24.53 6.22 16.04
N VAL A 135 25.76 6.08 16.54
CA VAL A 135 26.89 5.60 15.74
C VAL A 135 26.66 4.16 15.28
N ALA A 136 26.11 3.28 16.13
CA ALA A 136 25.78 1.91 15.74
C ALA A 136 24.69 1.85 14.67
N VAL A 137 23.65 2.67 14.76
CA VAL A 137 22.59 2.76 13.74
C VAL A 137 23.17 3.29 12.43
N LEU A 138 23.97 4.37 12.46
CA LEU A 138 24.64 4.89 11.27
C LEU A 138 25.63 3.91 10.64
N MET A 139 26.36 3.13 11.45
CA MET A 139 27.27 2.10 10.94
C MET A 139 26.50 0.94 10.29
N LEU A 140 25.45 0.44 10.95
CA LEU A 140 24.57 -0.59 10.38
C LEU A 140 23.91 -0.09 9.10
N SER A 141 23.52 1.18 9.09
CA SER A 141 22.92 1.84 7.94
C SER A 141 23.95 1.96 6.79
N ILE A 142 25.20 2.36 7.03
CA ILE A 142 26.20 2.39 5.97
C ILE A 142 26.52 0.97 5.46
N MET A 143 26.61 -0.01 6.36
CA MET A 143 26.91 -1.40 6.01
C MET A 143 25.84 -2.03 5.11
N LEU A 144 24.56 -1.87 5.43
CA LEU A 144 23.46 -2.40 4.62
C LEU A 144 23.33 -1.68 3.26
N MET A 145 23.66 -0.39 3.18
CA MET A 145 23.72 0.34 1.91
C MET A 145 24.81 -0.22 1.00
N LEU A 146 26.00 -0.48 1.54
CA LEU A 146 27.11 -1.06 0.80
C LEU A 146 26.79 -2.47 0.28
N ILE A 147 26.15 -3.31 1.11
CA ILE A 147 25.70 -4.64 0.69
C ILE A 147 24.74 -4.51 -0.50
N SER A 148 23.74 -3.62 -0.40
CA SER A 148 22.77 -3.40 -1.48
C SER A 148 23.40 -2.90 -2.79
N LEU A 149 24.49 -2.12 -2.72
CA LEU A 149 25.22 -1.65 -3.91
C LEU A 149 26.01 -2.79 -4.58
N ILE A 150 26.50 -3.75 -3.81
CA ILE A 150 27.30 -4.88 -4.30
C ILE A 150 26.41 -5.97 -4.93
N THR A 151 25.24 -6.25 -4.34
CA THR A 151 24.31 -7.28 -4.86
C THR A 151 23.72 -6.91 -6.22
N GLY A 152 23.76 -5.63 -6.61
CA GLY A 152 23.25 -5.17 -7.91
C GLY A 152 24.19 -5.39 -9.11
N GLY A 153 25.34 -6.05 -8.91
CA GLY A 153 26.39 -6.18 -9.93
C GLY A 153 26.91 -7.59 -10.14
N ALA A 154 26.15 -8.63 -9.81
CA ALA A 154 26.53 -10.00 -10.17
C ALA A 154 26.18 -10.26 -11.64
N ASN A 155 26.98 -9.71 -12.55
CA ASN A 155 27.06 -10.26 -13.91
C ASN A 155 27.59 -11.69 -13.76
N GLU A 156 26.72 -12.67 -13.95
CA GLU A 156 27.13 -14.07 -14.01
C GLU A 156 28.26 -14.20 -15.04
N PHE A 157 29.38 -14.78 -14.61
CA PHE A 157 30.51 -14.99 -15.51
C PHE A 157 30.06 -15.86 -16.69
N ILE A 158 30.44 -15.45 -17.91
CA ILE A 158 30.09 -16.05 -19.21
C ILE A 158 30.35 -17.58 -19.26
N TYR A 159 31.15 -18.13 -18.34
CA TYR A 159 31.42 -19.56 -18.20
C TYR A 159 30.30 -20.39 -17.53
N PHE A 160 29.16 -19.82 -17.18
CA PHE A 160 28.01 -20.58 -16.67
C PHE A 160 26.80 -20.57 -17.62
N GLN A 161 26.97 -20.10 -18.87
CA GLN A 161 25.91 -20.03 -19.89
C GLN A 161 26.01 -21.13 -20.96
N PHE A 162 26.25 -22.37 -20.54
CA PHE A 162 26.14 -23.55 -21.40
C PHE A 162 25.17 -24.57 -20.82
#